data_AF-A0A918M3Q2-F1
#
_entry.id   AF-A0A918M3Q2-F1
#
_cell.length_a   1.000
_cell.length_b   1.000
_cell.length_c   1.000
_cell.angle_alpha   90.00
_cell.angle_beta   90.00
_cell.angle_gamma   90.00
#
_symmetry.space_group_name_H-M   'P 1'
#
loop_
_entity.id
_entity.type
_entity.pdbx_description
1 polymer ?
#
loop_
_entity_poly.entity_id
_entity_poly.type
_entity_poly.pdbx_seq_one_letter_code
_entity_poly.pdbx_strand_id
1 'polypeptide(L)'
;MAARDERVHPLQMALAAGAVVATVPVLLWTVTSHLLPLFVLTALSVAIPLFLPRRPPAFARAAAILALGLLALGLPGFLFGMFLFWPSALLLLLAAFADPHARPVSARIMGAAGGLALAWFLAAFGSFYWHCTVAPALAEPHTYRAVSDPDTFYADLGKHDAHLKRFGATSVTGTASEDLLYLAVRFPDDLPEERRAALKRELEKLPGVSRVDLCPVRDCG
;
A
#
# COMPACT_ATOMS: atom_id res chain seq x y z
N MET A 1 30.55 32.69 31.22
CA MET A 1 30.50 31.46 30.39
C MET A 1 29.05 31.04 30.28
N ALA A 2 28.38 31.41 29.18
CA ALA A 2 27.02 30.95 28.93
C ALA A 2 27.06 29.43 28.70
N ALA A 3 26.30 28.68 29.50
CA ALA A 3 26.12 27.24 29.28
C ALA A 3 25.59 27.05 27.85
N ARG A 4 26.44 26.50 26.98
CA ARG A 4 26.08 26.15 25.62
C ARG A 4 24.96 25.12 25.77
N ASP A 5 23.75 25.47 25.34
CA ASP A 5 22.57 24.62 25.48
C ASP A 5 22.87 23.29 24.78
N GLU A 6 23.15 22.22 25.54
CA GLU A 6 23.51 20.87 25.05
C GLU A 6 22.27 20.15 24.50
N ARG A 7 21.51 20.85 23.65
CA ARG A 7 20.30 20.32 23.03
C ARG A 7 20.60 19.86 21.62
N VAL A 8 19.92 18.79 21.24
CA VAL A 8 19.88 18.31 19.86
C VAL A 8 19.32 19.42 18.97
N HIS A 9 19.97 19.66 17.83
CA HIS A 9 19.53 20.72 16.93
C HIS A 9 18.14 20.41 16.37
N PRO A 10 17.23 21.41 16.23
CA PRO A 10 15.86 21.19 15.74
C PRO A 10 15.81 20.46 14.39
N LEU A 11 16.82 20.65 13.54
CA LEU A 11 16.93 19.93 12.26
C LEU A 11 17.11 18.42 12.43
N GLN A 12 17.99 17.99 13.35
CA GLN A 12 18.19 16.57 13.63
C GLN A 12 16.92 15.95 14.23
N MET A 13 16.24 16.71 15.09
CA MET A 13 14.96 16.31 15.66
C MET A 13 13.87 16.19 14.59
N ALA A 14 13.81 17.13 13.65
CA ALA A 14 12.86 17.10 12.55
C ALA A 14 13.09 15.88 11.63
N LEU A 15 14.35 15.54 11.33
CA LEU A 15 14.69 14.34 10.55
C LEU A 15 14.30 13.05 11.28
N ALA A 16 14.57 12.96 12.59
CA ALA A 16 14.16 11.81 13.40
C ALA A 16 12.63 11.71 13.52
N ALA A 17 11.92 12.82 13.66
CA ALA A 17 10.46 12.84 13.64
C ALA A 17 9.93 12.41 12.26
N GLY A 18 10.57 12.86 11.18
CA GLY A 18 10.30 12.40 9.82
C GLY A 18 10.49 10.89 9.65
N ALA A 19 11.53 10.32 10.27
CA ALA A 19 11.75 8.87 10.28
C ALA A 19 10.59 8.13 10.95
N VAL A 20 10.07 8.64 12.07
CA VAL A 20 8.89 8.06 12.73
C VAL A 20 7.65 8.18 11.83
N VAL A 21 7.42 9.33 11.21
CA VAL A 21 6.29 9.52 10.28
C VAL A 21 6.37 8.56 9.09
N ALA A 22 7.59 8.29 8.57
CA ALA A 22 7.80 7.32 7.49
C ALA A 22 7.42 5.88 7.87
N THR A 23 7.25 5.55 9.16
CA THR A 23 6.77 4.22 9.58
C THR A 23 5.25 4.06 9.42
N VAL A 24 4.49 5.15 9.39
CA VAL A 24 3.01 5.11 9.37
C VAL A 24 2.46 4.38 8.13
N PRO A 25 2.92 4.67 6.90
CA PRO A 25 2.50 3.91 5.72
C PRO A 25 2.73 2.40 5.85
N VAL A 26 3.87 2.01 6.43
CA VAL A 26 4.27 0.61 6.60
C VAL A 26 3.34 -0.10 7.58
N LEU A 27 3.01 0.56 8.70
CA LEU A 27 2.06 0.04 9.68
C LEU A 27 0.65 -0.09 9.10
N LEU A 28 0.21 0.90 8.33
CA LEU A 28 -1.10 0.86 7.68
C LEU A 28 -1.18 -0.30 6.68
N TRP A 29 -0.12 -0.52 5.90
CA TRP A 29 -0.03 -1.63 4.95
C TRP A 29 -0.04 -3.01 5.63
N THR A 30 0.48 -3.11 6.85
CA THR A 30 0.67 -4.38 7.57
C THR A 30 -0.42 -4.69 8.59
N VAL A 31 -1.47 -3.86 8.68
CA VAL A 31 -2.51 -3.97 9.71
C VAL A 31 -3.25 -5.31 9.71
N THR A 32 -3.37 -5.97 8.55
CA THR A 32 -4.01 -7.29 8.40
C THR A 32 -3.00 -8.45 8.41
N SER A 33 -1.71 -8.18 8.53
CA SER A 33 -0.66 -9.20 8.48
C SER A 33 -0.43 -9.83 9.86
N HIS A 34 -0.17 -11.14 9.88
CA HIS A 34 0.28 -11.84 11.10
C HIS A 34 1.62 -11.30 11.64
N LEU A 35 2.39 -10.57 10.82
CA LEU A 35 3.66 -9.96 11.22
C LEU A 35 3.49 -8.59 11.90
N LEU A 36 2.26 -8.05 12.01
CA LEU A 36 2.00 -6.73 12.57
C LEU A 36 2.75 -6.45 13.90
N PRO A 37 2.81 -7.37 14.89
CA PRO A 37 3.53 -7.11 16.14
C PRO A 37 5.02 -6.81 15.92
N LEU A 38 5.66 -7.48 14.97
CA LEU A 38 7.05 -7.25 14.62
C LEU A 38 7.25 -5.86 14.02
N PHE A 39 6.38 -5.45 13.09
CA PHE A 39 6.41 -4.11 12.49
C PHE A 39 6.19 -3.00 13.52
N VAL A 40 5.27 -3.21 14.47
CA VAL A 40 5.02 -2.26 15.57
C VAL A 40 6.25 -2.11 16.47
N LEU A 41 6.90 -3.21 16.85
CA LEU A 41 8.13 -3.17 17.66
C LEU A 41 9.26 -2.44 16.93
N THR A 42 9.41 -2.67 15.62
CA THR A 42 10.38 -1.96 14.79
C THR A 42 10.07 -0.46 14.75
N ALA A 43 8.81 -0.07 14.51
CA ALA A 43 8.40 1.33 14.47
C ALA A 43 8.60 2.05 15.82
N LEU A 44 8.30 1.38 16.94
CA LEU A 44 8.58 1.90 18.28
C LEU A 44 10.07 2.14 18.50
N SER A 45 10.92 1.25 18.00
CA SER A 45 12.36 1.39 18.10
C SER A 45 12.87 2.62 17.32
N VAL A 46 12.26 2.98 16.19
CA VAL A 46 12.58 4.20 15.42
C VAL A 46 12.34 5.47 16.24
N ALA A 47 11.40 5.46 17.18
CA ALA A 47 11.11 6.62 18.02
C ALA A 47 12.11 6.86 19.15
N ILE A 48 12.98 5.89 19.47
CA ILE A 48 13.93 5.97 20.60
C ILE A 48 14.77 7.26 20.61
N PRO A 49 15.36 7.73 19.47
CA PRO A 49 16.16 8.95 19.47
C PRO A 49 15.39 10.19 19.91
N LEU A 50 14.07 10.25 19.67
CA LEU A 50 13.23 11.40 20.06
C LEU A 50 13.17 11.62 21.58
N PHE A 51 13.45 10.57 22.37
CA PHE A 51 13.50 10.63 23.83
C PHE A 51 14.86 11.10 24.38
N LEU A 52 15.83 11.43 23.51
CA LEU A 52 17.18 11.88 23.89
C LEU A 52 17.48 13.36 23.51
N PRO A 53 16.54 14.33 23.67
CA PRO A 53 16.72 15.71 23.19
C PRO A 53 17.87 16.48 23.87
N ARG A 54 18.25 16.06 25.09
CA ARG A 54 19.26 16.73 25.93
C ARG A 54 20.62 16.02 25.92
N ARG A 55 20.81 15.02 25.04
CA ARG A 55 22.03 14.22 24.96
C ARG A 55 22.46 14.04 23.50
N PRO A 56 23.00 15.09 22.85
CA PRO A 56 23.39 15.04 21.44
C PRO A 56 24.28 13.84 21.04
N PRO A 57 25.32 13.44 21.80
CA PRO A 57 26.11 12.27 21.42
C PRO A 57 25.33 10.96 21.55
N ALA A 58 24.42 10.84 22.51
CA ALA A 58 23.58 9.66 22.68
C ALA A 58 22.51 9.58 21.57
N PHE A 59 21.93 10.72 21.19
CA PHE A 59 21.01 10.84 20.06
C PHE A 59 21.65 10.35 18.77
N ALA A 60 22.82 10.89 18.41
CA ALA A 60 23.50 10.54 17.16
C ALA A 60 23.89 9.06 17.11
N ARG A 61 24.38 8.50 18.23
CA ARG A 61 24.67 7.06 18.34
C ARG A 61 23.42 6.20 18.20
N ALA A 62 22.35 6.54 18.91
CA ALA A 62 21.09 5.79 18.83
C ALA A 62 20.52 5.81 17.40
N ALA A 63 20.48 6.99 16.78
CA ALA A 63 20.02 7.15 15.40
C ALA A 63 20.88 6.34 14.41
N ALA A 64 22.21 6.37 14.54
CA ALA A 64 23.12 5.61 13.68
C ALA A 64 22.98 4.09 13.88
N ILE A 65 22.92 3.61 15.14
CA ILE A 65 22.77 2.17 15.44
C ILE A 65 21.44 1.66 14.89
N LEU A 66 20.34 2.38 15.12
CA LEU A 66 19.02 2.00 14.60
C LEU A 66 18.98 2.05 13.08
N ALA A 67 19.54 3.08 12.46
CA ALA A 67 19.62 3.17 11.00
C ALA A 67 20.37 1.99 10.39
N LEU A 68 21.57 1.68 10.91
CA LEU A 68 22.37 0.55 10.44
C LEU A 68 21.68 -0.79 10.71
N GLY A 69 21.05 -0.94 11.88
CA GLY A 69 20.26 -2.12 12.23
C GLY A 69 19.10 -2.35 11.27
N LEU A 70 18.35 -1.29 10.92
CA LEU A 70 17.25 -1.36 9.95
C LEU A 70 17.74 -1.67 8.54
N LEU A 71 18.86 -1.08 8.11
CA LEU A 71 19.46 -1.41 6.81
C LEU A 71 19.91 -2.86 6.76
N ALA A 72 20.60 -3.33 7.80
CA ALA A 72 21.06 -4.71 7.93
C ALA A 72 19.89 -5.69 8.00
N LEU A 73 18.81 -5.34 8.71
CA LEU A 73 17.60 -6.17 8.83
C LEU A 73 16.78 -6.19 7.52
N GLY A 74 16.80 -5.11 6.75
CA GLY A 74 16.05 -5.04 5.49
C GLY A 74 16.59 -5.94 4.39
N LEU A 75 17.88 -6.33 4.43
CA LEU A 75 18.48 -7.30 3.49
C LEU A 75 17.88 -8.71 3.64
N PRO A 76 17.99 -9.40 4.79
CA PRO A 76 17.36 -10.70 5.01
C PRO A 76 15.84 -10.56 5.15
N GLY A 77 15.37 -9.43 5.66
CA GLY A 77 13.95 -9.14 5.84
C GLY A 77 13.23 -8.69 4.57
N PHE A 78 13.90 -8.70 3.42
CA PHE A 78 13.28 -8.34 2.13
C PHE A 78 12.05 -9.20 1.83
N LEU A 79 12.15 -10.51 2.09
CA LEU A 79 11.05 -11.47 1.94
C LEU A 79 9.87 -11.20 2.90
N PHE A 80 10.14 -10.55 4.03
CA PHE A 80 9.15 -10.21 5.05
C PHE A 80 8.68 -8.76 4.96
N GLY A 81 9.08 -8.00 3.93
CA GLY A 81 8.70 -6.59 3.75
C GLY A 81 9.44 -5.61 4.67
N MET A 82 10.50 -6.02 5.37
CA MET A 82 11.23 -5.15 6.30
C MET A 82 11.99 -4.03 5.60
N PHE A 83 12.27 -4.18 4.29
CA PHE A 83 12.87 -3.13 3.47
C PHE A 83 12.01 -1.85 3.43
N LEU A 84 10.71 -1.93 3.72
CA LEU A 84 9.81 -0.78 3.79
C LEU A 84 10.23 0.24 4.87
N PHE A 85 11.06 -0.15 5.84
CA PHE A 85 11.65 0.77 6.83
C PHE A 85 12.92 1.49 6.36
N TRP A 86 13.46 1.20 5.17
CA TRP A 86 14.65 1.86 4.66
C TRP A 86 14.55 3.40 4.56
N PRO A 87 13.41 4.00 4.19
CA PRO A 87 13.25 5.45 4.25
C PRO A 87 13.47 5.99 5.67
N SER A 88 12.94 5.29 6.68
CA SER A 88 13.15 5.64 8.10
C SER A 88 14.62 5.50 8.50
N ALA A 89 15.29 4.44 8.04
CA ALA A 89 16.71 4.22 8.28
C ALA A 89 17.57 5.33 7.66
N LEU A 90 17.27 5.74 6.42
CA LEU A 90 17.96 6.83 5.73
C LEU A 90 17.78 8.15 6.48
N LEU A 91 16.55 8.45 6.93
CA LEU A 91 16.25 9.67 7.70
C LEU A 91 16.97 9.69 9.05
N LEU A 92 17.04 8.56 9.76
CA LEU A 92 17.81 8.44 10.99
C LEU A 92 19.32 8.60 10.76
N LEU A 93 19.84 8.04 9.66
CA LEU A 93 21.25 8.20 9.30
C LEU A 93 21.57 9.68 9.00
N LEU A 94 20.71 10.35 8.23
CA LEU A 94 20.83 11.79 7.98
C LEU A 94 20.74 12.59 9.29
N ALA A 95 19.83 12.23 10.21
CA ALA A 95 19.70 12.88 11.51
C ALA A 95 20.99 12.74 12.35
N ALA A 96 21.64 11.58 12.30
CA ALA A 96 22.89 11.33 13.04
C ALA A 96 24.05 12.20 12.53
N PHE A 97 24.10 12.50 11.22
CA PHE A 97 25.19 13.26 10.60
C PHE A 97 24.88 14.75 10.37
N ALA A 98 23.62 15.18 10.50
CA ALA A 98 23.19 16.56 10.30
C ALA A 98 23.51 17.45 11.52
N ASP A 99 24.75 17.43 12.02
CA ASP A 99 25.20 18.33 13.09
C ASP A 99 25.64 19.69 12.49
N PRO A 100 24.85 20.76 12.67
CA PRO A 100 25.17 22.07 12.13
C PRO A 100 26.28 22.79 12.90
N HIS A 101 26.65 22.35 14.11
CA HIS A 101 27.73 22.95 14.87
C HIS A 101 29.10 22.58 14.27
N ALA A 102 29.21 21.38 13.72
CA ALA A 102 30.41 20.96 12.99
C ALA A 102 30.37 21.37 11.51
N ARG A 103 29.22 21.25 10.83
CA ARG A 103 29.11 21.42 9.37
C ARG A 103 27.77 22.06 8.95
N PRO A 104 27.63 23.40 9.00
CA PRO A 104 26.35 24.07 8.78
C PRO A 104 25.79 23.90 7.36
N VAL A 105 26.65 23.90 6.34
CA VAL A 105 26.22 23.71 4.94
C VAL A 105 25.77 22.27 4.69
N SER A 106 26.57 21.28 5.11
CA SER A 106 26.22 19.87 4.97
C SER A 106 24.93 19.53 5.73
N ALA A 107 24.73 20.08 6.93
CA ALA A 107 23.51 19.87 7.69
C ALA A 107 22.27 20.36 6.94
N ARG A 108 22.33 21.56 6.30
CA ARG A 108 21.22 22.05 5.47
C ARG A 108 20.94 21.16 4.27
N ILE A 109 21.97 20.69 3.58
CA ILE A 109 21.84 19.77 2.44
C ILE A 109 21.19 18.46 2.90
N MET A 110 21.64 17.89 4.02
CA MET A 110 21.07 16.66 4.60
C MET A 110 19.61 16.85 5.03
N GLY A 111 19.29 18.01 5.62
CA GLY A 111 17.91 18.37 5.97
C GLY A 111 17.00 18.44 4.74
N ALA A 112 17.44 19.14 3.69
CA ALA A 112 16.69 19.24 2.44
C ALA A 112 16.54 17.87 1.74
N ALA A 113 17.62 17.08 1.69
CA ALA A 113 17.60 15.74 1.11
C ALA A 113 16.66 14.81 1.89
N GLY A 114 16.68 14.86 3.23
CA GLY A 114 15.77 14.08 4.07
C GLY A 114 14.31 14.50 3.88
N GLY A 115 14.04 15.81 3.83
CA GLY A 115 12.70 16.32 3.54
C GLY A 115 12.17 15.84 2.18
N LEU A 116 13.00 15.91 1.13
CA LEU A 116 12.66 15.42 -0.21
C LEU A 116 12.44 13.91 -0.23
N ALA A 117 13.30 13.12 0.44
CA ALA A 117 13.16 11.68 0.53
C ALA A 117 11.86 11.26 1.23
N LEU A 118 11.50 11.94 2.33
CA LEU A 118 10.25 11.72 3.04
C LEU A 118 9.04 12.09 2.17
N ALA A 119 9.06 13.27 1.55
CA ALA A 119 7.96 13.74 0.70
C ALA A 119 7.74 12.80 -0.49
N TRP A 120 8.82 12.38 -1.15
CA TRP A 120 8.77 11.42 -2.25
C TRP A 120 8.19 10.08 -1.79
N PHE A 121 8.64 9.54 -0.65
CA PHE A 121 8.15 8.27 -0.14
C PHE A 121 6.66 8.32 0.19
N LEU A 122 6.21 9.38 0.88
CA LEU A 122 4.80 9.56 1.23
C LEU A 122 3.92 9.74 -0.02
N ALA A 123 4.39 10.51 -1.01
CA ALA A 123 3.68 10.71 -2.27
C ALA A 123 3.59 9.41 -3.08
N ALA A 124 4.70 8.66 -3.19
CA ALA A 124 4.74 7.38 -3.87
C ALA A 124 3.81 6.36 -3.20
N PHE A 125 3.84 6.26 -1.88
CA PHE A 125 2.94 5.39 -1.14
C PHE A 125 1.48 5.81 -1.30
N GLY A 126 1.17 7.10 -1.17
CA GLY A 126 -0.19 7.62 -1.35
C GLY A 126 -0.72 7.34 -2.76
N SER A 127 0.11 7.55 -3.79
CA SER A 127 -0.22 7.22 -5.18
C SER A 127 -0.45 5.72 -5.38
N PHE A 128 0.41 4.88 -4.82
CA PHE A 128 0.28 3.43 -4.90
C PHE A 128 -0.99 2.94 -4.19
N TYR A 129 -1.22 3.41 -2.97
CA TYR A 129 -2.42 3.09 -2.20
C TYR A 129 -3.69 3.53 -2.93
N TRP A 130 -3.68 4.74 -3.51
CA TRP A 130 -4.78 5.22 -4.33
C TRP A 130 -5.06 4.29 -5.51
N HIS A 131 -4.05 3.98 -6.33
CA HIS A 131 -4.25 3.16 -7.53
C HIS A 131 -4.59 1.69 -7.24
N CYS A 132 -4.05 1.12 -6.17
CA CYS A 132 -4.23 -0.31 -5.89
C CYS A 132 -5.41 -0.61 -4.96
N THR A 133 -5.88 0.36 -4.17
CA THR A 133 -6.93 0.09 -3.16
C THR A 133 -8.12 1.03 -3.28
N VAL A 134 -7.90 2.34 -3.35
CA VAL A 134 -8.99 3.33 -3.29
C VAL A 134 -9.70 3.49 -4.64
N ALA A 135 -8.94 3.74 -5.71
CA ALA A 135 -9.50 3.94 -7.04
C ALA A 135 -10.28 2.71 -7.54
N PRO A 136 -9.81 1.47 -7.36
CA PRO A 136 -10.62 0.29 -7.69
C PRO A 136 -11.86 0.19 -6.80
N ALA A 137 -11.76 0.47 -5.49
CA ALA A 137 -12.91 0.40 -4.60
C ALA A 137 -14.00 1.45 -4.90
N LEU A 138 -13.63 2.59 -5.50
CA LEU A 138 -14.54 3.66 -5.90
C LEU A 138 -15.01 3.56 -7.35
N ALA A 139 -14.40 2.71 -8.17
CA ALA A 139 -14.83 2.50 -9.54
C ALA A 139 -16.23 1.85 -9.56
N GLU A 140 -17.07 2.28 -10.50
CA GLU A 140 -18.38 1.66 -10.67
C GLU A 140 -18.22 0.16 -10.98
N PRO A 141 -19.02 -0.72 -10.34
CA PRO A 141 -18.96 -2.14 -10.62
C PRO A 141 -19.36 -2.40 -12.07
N HIS A 142 -18.37 -2.81 -12.86
CA HIS A 142 -18.48 -3.06 -14.29
C HIS A 142 -18.45 -4.57 -14.61
N THR A 143 -18.69 -5.41 -13.60
CA THR A 143 -18.66 -6.87 -13.73
C THR A 143 -19.90 -7.49 -13.10
N TYR A 144 -20.68 -8.21 -13.89
CA TYR A 144 -21.71 -9.12 -13.38
C TYR A 144 -21.08 -10.47 -13.02
N ARG A 145 -21.47 -11.03 -11.88
CA ARG A 145 -21.13 -12.38 -11.45
C ARG A 145 -22.37 -13.24 -11.51
N ALA A 146 -22.41 -14.18 -12.44
CA ALA A 146 -23.45 -15.18 -12.52
C ALA A 146 -22.96 -16.48 -11.85
N VAL A 147 -23.56 -16.85 -10.72
CA VAL A 147 -23.25 -18.10 -10.02
C VAL A 147 -24.01 -19.23 -10.69
N SER A 148 -23.31 -20.31 -11.02
CA SER A 148 -23.87 -21.43 -11.78
C SER A 148 -23.62 -22.77 -11.10
N ASP A 149 -24.51 -23.72 -11.38
CA ASP A 149 -24.41 -25.11 -10.93
C ASP A 149 -23.21 -25.84 -11.59
N PRO A 150 -22.40 -26.62 -10.83
CA PRO A 150 -21.21 -27.28 -11.34
C PRO A 150 -21.37 -28.11 -12.61
N ASP A 151 -22.53 -28.75 -12.78
CA ASP A 151 -22.75 -29.75 -13.82
C ASP A 151 -22.99 -29.13 -15.22
N THR A 152 -23.24 -27.83 -15.30
CA THR A 152 -23.65 -27.13 -16.54
C THR A 152 -22.61 -26.11 -17.06
N PHE A 153 -21.56 -25.85 -16.31
CA PHE A 153 -20.75 -24.63 -16.43
C PHE A 153 -19.85 -24.53 -17.67
N TYR A 154 -19.35 -25.65 -18.22
CA TYR A 154 -18.30 -25.60 -19.24
C TYR A 154 -18.72 -25.97 -20.66
N ALA A 155 -19.92 -26.53 -20.87
CA ALA A 155 -20.24 -27.16 -22.14
C ALA A 155 -20.35 -26.16 -23.32
N ASP A 156 -20.63 -24.87 -23.06
CA ASP A 156 -20.95 -23.89 -24.10
C ASP A 156 -20.41 -22.46 -23.87
N LEU A 157 -19.41 -22.28 -23.00
CA LEU A 157 -18.88 -20.94 -22.63
C LEU A 157 -18.51 -20.07 -23.85
N GLY A 158 -17.92 -20.70 -24.88
CA GLY A 158 -17.55 -20.01 -26.13
C GLY A 158 -18.74 -19.51 -26.97
N LYS A 159 -19.89 -20.20 -26.92
CA LYS A 159 -21.12 -19.74 -27.59
C LYS A 159 -21.76 -18.58 -26.84
N HIS A 160 -21.69 -18.60 -25.51
CA HIS A 160 -22.22 -17.54 -24.67
C HIS A 160 -21.39 -16.26 -24.74
N ASP A 161 -20.06 -16.34 -24.89
CA ASP A 161 -19.19 -15.16 -25.07
C ASP A 161 -19.61 -14.31 -26.27
N ALA A 162 -19.77 -14.93 -27.45
CA ALA A 162 -20.17 -14.21 -28.66
C ALA A 162 -21.59 -13.62 -28.56
N HIS A 163 -22.49 -14.27 -27.81
CA HIS A 163 -23.84 -13.79 -27.58
C HIS A 163 -23.86 -12.58 -26.62
N LEU A 164 -23.20 -12.70 -25.47
CA LEU A 164 -23.16 -11.66 -24.43
C LEU A 164 -22.43 -10.39 -24.91
N LYS A 165 -21.42 -10.53 -25.78
CA LYS A 165 -20.76 -9.38 -26.43
C LYS A 165 -21.72 -8.51 -27.24
N ARG A 166 -22.80 -9.08 -27.79
CA ARG A 166 -23.83 -8.30 -28.52
C ARG A 166 -24.65 -7.39 -27.58
N PHE A 167 -24.72 -7.74 -26.30
CA PHE A 167 -25.42 -6.96 -25.27
C PHE A 167 -24.49 -5.99 -24.54
N GLY A 168 -23.23 -5.86 -24.96
CA GLY A 168 -22.27 -4.90 -24.41
C GLY A 168 -21.26 -5.50 -23.43
N ALA A 169 -21.18 -6.82 -23.30
CA ALA A 169 -20.06 -7.43 -22.59
C ALA A 169 -18.74 -7.21 -23.35
N THR A 170 -17.67 -6.88 -22.64
CA THR A 170 -16.32 -6.75 -23.18
C THR A 170 -15.51 -8.03 -23.01
N SER A 171 -15.68 -8.71 -21.87
CA SER A 171 -15.03 -9.99 -21.60
C SER A 171 -15.91 -10.90 -20.75
N VAL A 172 -15.92 -12.18 -21.09
CA VAL A 172 -16.58 -13.24 -20.33
C VAL A 172 -15.51 -14.21 -19.84
N THR A 173 -15.45 -14.48 -18.53
CA THR A 173 -14.46 -15.37 -17.94
C THR A 173 -15.14 -16.30 -16.94
N GLY A 174 -14.92 -17.61 -17.10
CA GLY A 174 -15.39 -18.60 -16.14
C GLY A 174 -14.32 -18.87 -15.09
N THR A 175 -14.68 -18.82 -13.81
CA THR A 175 -13.78 -19.15 -12.71
C THR A 175 -14.40 -20.24 -11.84
N ALA A 176 -13.61 -21.28 -11.57
CA ALA A 176 -13.92 -22.29 -10.57
C ALA A 176 -13.15 -21.93 -9.29
N SER A 177 -13.86 -21.54 -8.23
CA SER A 177 -13.32 -21.47 -6.87
C SER A 177 -13.87 -22.68 -6.11
N GLU A 178 -13.13 -23.19 -5.11
CA GLU A 178 -13.33 -24.51 -4.50
C GLU A 178 -14.79 -24.85 -4.13
N ASP A 179 -15.62 -23.85 -3.79
CA ASP A 179 -17.04 -24.03 -3.45
C ASP A 179 -18.04 -23.37 -4.42
N LEU A 180 -17.59 -22.59 -5.41
CA LEU A 180 -18.46 -21.82 -6.31
C LEU A 180 -17.89 -21.69 -7.72
N LEU A 181 -18.68 -22.12 -8.71
CA LEU A 181 -18.44 -21.86 -10.13
C LEU A 181 -19.23 -20.62 -10.54
N TYR A 182 -18.53 -19.63 -11.10
CA TYR A 182 -19.16 -18.38 -11.51
C TYR A 182 -18.60 -17.85 -12.82
N LEU A 183 -19.49 -17.21 -13.58
CA LEU A 183 -19.18 -16.48 -14.79
C LEU A 183 -19.02 -15.00 -14.45
N ALA A 184 -17.84 -14.45 -14.67
CA ALA A 184 -17.55 -13.02 -14.58
C ALA A 184 -17.74 -12.38 -15.96
N VAL A 185 -18.68 -11.44 -16.08
CA VAL A 185 -19.00 -10.75 -17.32
C VAL A 185 -18.73 -9.27 -17.14
N ARG A 186 -17.62 -8.80 -17.72
CA ARG A 186 -17.25 -7.38 -17.71
C ARG A 186 -17.98 -6.63 -18.83
N PHE A 187 -18.33 -5.39 -18.58
CA PHE A 187 -18.91 -4.45 -19.53
C PHE A 187 -18.23 -3.09 -19.37
N PRO A 188 -18.34 -2.15 -20.33
CA PRO A 188 -17.65 -0.87 -20.21
C PRO A 188 -18.38 0.07 -19.23
N ASP A 189 -17.63 0.97 -18.59
CA ASP A 189 -18.15 1.88 -17.56
C ASP A 189 -19.26 2.80 -18.10
N ASP A 190 -19.23 3.12 -19.39
CA ASP A 190 -20.20 3.98 -20.06
C ASP A 190 -21.44 3.23 -20.61
N LEU A 191 -21.60 1.93 -20.31
CA LEU A 191 -22.75 1.16 -20.79
C LEU A 191 -24.05 1.74 -20.21
N PRO A 192 -25.03 2.16 -21.05
CA PRO A 192 -26.28 2.73 -20.58
C PRO A 192 -27.04 1.76 -19.65
N GLU A 193 -27.73 2.29 -18.64
CA GLU A 193 -28.42 1.50 -17.63
C GLU A 193 -29.43 0.51 -18.25
N GLU A 194 -30.12 0.90 -19.31
CA GLU A 194 -31.02 0.01 -20.07
C GLU A 194 -30.30 -1.20 -20.66
N ARG A 195 -29.09 -1.01 -21.19
CA ARG A 195 -28.26 -2.11 -21.71
C ARG A 195 -27.67 -2.95 -20.58
N ARG A 196 -27.29 -2.34 -19.45
CA ARG A 196 -26.86 -3.07 -18.25
C ARG A 196 -27.99 -3.99 -17.75
N ALA A 197 -29.23 -3.50 -17.72
CA ALA A 197 -30.39 -4.29 -17.31
C ALA A 197 -30.72 -5.40 -18.32
N ALA A 198 -30.60 -5.13 -19.62
CA ALA A 198 -30.76 -6.14 -20.66
C ALA A 198 -29.69 -7.25 -20.55
N LEU A 199 -28.43 -6.88 -20.34
CA LEU A 199 -27.33 -7.83 -20.12
C LEU A 199 -27.58 -8.69 -18.88
N LYS A 200 -28.02 -8.09 -17.77
CA LYS A 200 -28.39 -8.83 -16.55
C LYS A 200 -29.48 -9.87 -16.82
N ARG A 201 -30.55 -9.48 -17.52
CA ARG A 201 -31.66 -10.38 -17.86
C ARG A 201 -31.20 -11.54 -18.76
N GLU A 202 -30.28 -11.30 -19.69
CA GLU A 202 -29.74 -12.39 -20.51
C GLU A 202 -28.84 -13.33 -19.72
N LEU A 203 -28.08 -12.82 -18.74
CA LEU A 203 -27.30 -13.67 -17.83
C LEU A 203 -28.20 -14.57 -16.96
N GLU A 204 -29.33 -14.04 -16.48
CA GLU A 204 -30.31 -14.79 -15.69
C GLU A 204 -31.01 -15.89 -16.51
N LYS A 205 -31.06 -15.77 -17.84
CA LYS A 205 -31.65 -16.79 -18.74
C LYS A 205 -30.68 -17.92 -19.09
N LEU A 206 -29.39 -17.79 -18.75
CA LEU A 206 -28.42 -18.81 -19.07
C LEU A 206 -28.72 -20.10 -18.29
N PRO A 207 -28.60 -21.27 -18.94
CA PRO A 207 -28.87 -22.54 -18.28
C PRO A 207 -27.91 -22.74 -17.10
N GLY A 208 -28.45 -23.13 -15.95
CA GLY A 208 -27.67 -23.40 -14.74
C GLY A 208 -27.29 -22.17 -13.92
N VAL A 209 -27.65 -20.95 -14.33
CA VAL A 209 -27.44 -19.74 -13.51
C VAL A 209 -28.52 -19.66 -12.44
N SER A 210 -28.10 -19.65 -11.17
CA SER A 210 -29.00 -19.53 -10.02
C SER A 210 -29.14 -18.08 -9.54
N ARG A 211 -28.10 -17.26 -9.73
CA ARG A 211 -28.05 -15.89 -9.25
C ARG A 211 -27.10 -15.02 -10.06
N VAL A 212 -27.51 -13.78 -10.35
CA VAL A 212 -26.66 -12.76 -10.99
C VAL A 212 -26.58 -11.54 -10.10
N ASP A 213 -25.39 -11.27 -9.57
CA ASP A 213 -25.11 -10.09 -8.76
C ASP A 213 -24.10 -9.17 -9.47
N LEU A 214 -24.18 -7.86 -9.22
CA LEU A 214 -23.07 -6.97 -9.54
C LEU A 214 -21.94 -7.28 -8.56
N CYS A 215 -20.78 -7.64 -9.09
CA CYS A 215 -19.60 -7.84 -8.28
C CYS A 215 -18.95 -6.49 -7.98
N PRO A 216 -18.68 -6.17 -6.70
CA PRO A 216 -17.87 -5.01 -6.36
C PRO A 216 -16.52 -5.10 -7.06
N VAL A 217 -15.99 -3.97 -7.54
CA VAL A 217 -14.67 -3.93 -8.20
C VAL A 217 -13.56 -4.46 -7.29
N ARG A 218 -13.72 -4.38 -5.96
CA ARG A 218 -12.76 -4.95 -5.01
C ARG A 218 -12.61 -6.48 -5.12
N ASP A 219 -13.67 -7.17 -5.56
CA ASP A 219 -13.71 -8.63 -5.60
C ASP A 219 -13.55 -9.19 -7.03
N CYS A 220 -13.78 -8.37 -8.07
CA CYS A 220 -13.75 -8.78 -9.48
C CYS A 220 -12.99 -7.83 -10.43
N GLY A 221 -12.32 -6.81 -9.91
CA GLY A 221 -11.56 -5.78 -10.64
C GLY A 221 -10.20 -6.26 -11.09
#